data_AF-A0A3L6N7F5-F1
#
_entry.id   AF-A0A3L6N7F5-F1
#
_cell.length_a   1.000
_cell.length_b   1.000
_cell.length_c   1.000
_cell.angle_alpha   90.00
_cell.angle_beta   90.00
_cell.angle_gamma   90.00
#
_symmetry.space_group_name_H-M   'P 1'
#
loop_
_entity.id
_entity.type
_entity.pdbx_description
1 polymer ?
#
loop_
_entity_poly.entity_id
_entity_poly.type
_entity_poly.pdbx_seq_one_letter_code
_entity_poly.pdbx_strand_id
1 'polypeptide(L)'
;MCLLVAGLYTGLHLMLNWTSESMPFPDQKRSIAIAFVNSFGHLAIIYGSYLWPSTNAPQHLVGFATLTATCGFGCVIAIVAPWYFKLLPKEPVTKAERELVALQQQDQQRQES
;
A
#
# COMPACT_ATOMS: atom_id res chain seq x y z
N MET A 1 9.33 17.53 -13.74
CA MET A 1 8.96 16.23 -14.33
C MET A 1 9.80 15.09 -13.78
N CYS A 2 11.13 15.24 -13.71
CA CYS A 2 12.02 14.19 -13.18
C CYS A 2 11.69 13.75 -11.75
N LEU A 3 11.38 14.69 -10.84
CA LEU A 3 11.02 14.37 -9.45
C LEU A 3 9.69 13.60 -9.35
N LEU A 4 8.73 13.92 -10.21
CA LEU A 4 7.42 13.25 -10.24
C LEU A 4 7.57 11.81 -10.75
N VAL A 5 8.38 11.61 -11.79
CA VAL A 5 8.69 10.28 -12.35
C VAL A 5 9.50 9.44 -11.34
N ALA A 6 10.51 10.03 -10.70
CA ALA A 6 11.31 9.36 -9.68
C ALA A 6 10.45 8.95 -8.47
N GLY A 7 9.53 9.81 -8.03
CA GLY A 7 8.58 9.51 -6.96
C GLY A 7 7.58 8.41 -7.33
N LEU A 8 7.06 8.43 -8.56
CA LEU A 8 6.12 7.41 -9.03
C LEU A 8 6.78 6.02 -9.12
N TYR A 9 8.03 5.96 -9.58
CA TYR A 9 8.75 4.69 -9.72
C TYR A 9 9.16 4.11 -8.37
N THR A 10 9.59 4.94 -7.42
CA THR A 10 9.98 4.47 -6.09
C THR A 10 8.78 4.17 -5.18
N GLY A 11 7.64 4.85 -5.38
CA GLY A 11 6.45 4.72 -4.56
C GLY A 11 5.84 3.31 -4.56
N LEU A 12 5.75 2.64 -5.71
CA LEU A 12 5.18 1.29 -5.79
C LEU A 12 5.99 0.28 -4.97
N HIS A 13 7.31 0.31 -5.13
CA HIS A 13 8.24 -0.56 -4.41
C HIS A 13 8.20 -0.30 -2.90
N LEU A 14 8.09 0.98 -2.49
CA LEU A 14 7.97 1.35 -1.08
C LEU A 14 6.65 0.85 -0.47
N MET A 15 5.54 0.93 -1.21
CA MET A 15 4.23 0.41 -0.78
C MET A 15 4.24 -1.11 -0.64
N LEU A 16 4.88 -1.84 -1.56
CA LEU A 16 5.07 -3.29 -1.47
C LEU A 16 5.84 -3.67 -0.20
N ASN A 17 6.93 -2.96 0.09
CA ASN A 17 7.73 -3.16 1.30
C ASN A 17 6.92 -2.86 2.58
N TRP A 18 6.18 -1.75 2.61
CA TRP A 18 5.34 -1.41 3.75
C TRP A 18 4.19 -2.42 3.96
N THR A 19 3.63 -2.95 2.87
CA THR A 19 2.58 -3.97 2.93
C THR A 19 3.12 -5.29 3.49
N SER A 20 4.35 -5.66 3.15
CA SER A 20 5.00 -6.82 3.76
C SER A 20 5.27 -6.65 5.25
N GLU A 21 5.61 -5.44 5.69
CA GLU A 21 5.89 -5.15 7.10
C GLU A 21 4.60 -5.07 7.94
N SER A 22 3.52 -4.54 7.35
CA SER A 22 2.23 -4.35 8.03
C SER A 22 1.45 -5.66 8.23
N MET A 23 1.80 -6.73 7.50
CA MET A 23 1.17 -8.05 7.60
C MET A 23 2.23 -9.14 7.81
N PRO A 24 2.71 -9.33 9.05
CA PRO A 24 3.73 -10.34 9.33
C PRO A 24 3.20 -11.79 9.27
N PHE A 25 1.90 -12.06 9.51
CA PHE A 25 1.33 -13.42 9.56
C PHE A 25 -0.16 -13.42 9.20
N PRO A 26 -0.81 -14.41 8.53
CA PRO A 26 -0.30 -15.53 7.73
C PRO A 26 0.14 -15.14 6.30
N ASP A 27 1.03 -15.94 5.71
CA ASP A 27 1.60 -15.70 4.39
C ASP A 27 0.56 -15.60 3.27
N GLN A 28 -0.55 -16.34 3.41
CA GLN A 28 -1.62 -16.33 2.42
C GLN A 28 -2.28 -14.96 2.29
N LYS A 29 -2.57 -14.27 3.42
CA LYS A 29 -3.19 -12.93 3.35
C LYS A 29 -2.20 -11.86 2.88
N ARG A 30 -0.93 -11.99 3.27
CA ARG A 30 0.15 -11.09 2.82
C ARG A 30 0.36 -11.20 1.31
N SER A 31 0.44 -12.42 0.78
CA SER A 31 0.63 -12.66 -0.65
C SER A 31 -0.49 -12.04 -1.49
N ILE A 32 -1.74 -12.23 -1.06
CA ILE A 32 -2.91 -11.63 -1.72
C ILE A 32 -2.84 -10.09 -1.68
N ALA A 33 -2.51 -9.51 -0.52
CA ALA A 33 -2.37 -8.05 -0.39
C ALA A 33 -1.26 -7.50 -1.32
N ILE A 34 -0.11 -8.15 -1.36
CA ILE A 34 1.01 -7.78 -2.23
C ILE A 34 0.62 -7.89 -3.71
N ALA A 35 -0.09 -8.96 -4.10
CA ALA A 35 -0.58 -9.15 -5.46
C ALA A 35 -1.55 -8.04 -5.87
N PHE A 36 -2.49 -7.66 -4.99
CA PHE A 36 -3.39 -6.53 -5.22
C PHE A 36 -2.65 -5.21 -5.42
N VAL A 37 -1.72 -4.88 -4.50
CA VAL A 37 -0.92 -3.65 -4.60
C VAL A 37 -0.14 -3.61 -5.91
N ASN A 38 0.43 -4.74 -6.32
CA ASN A 38 1.14 -4.85 -7.60
C ASN A 38 0.20 -4.62 -8.79
N SER A 39 -0.98 -5.24 -8.80
CA SER A 39 -1.97 -5.02 -9.87
C SER A 39 -2.40 -3.55 -9.98
N PHE A 40 -2.69 -2.87 -8.87
CA PHE A 40 -3.04 -1.45 -8.89
C PHE A 40 -1.87 -0.57 -9.38
N GLY A 41 -0.63 -0.92 -9.05
CA GLY A 41 0.56 -0.24 -9.55
C GLY A 41 0.64 -0.25 -11.08
N HIS A 42 0.46 -1.42 -11.69
CA HIS A 42 0.46 -1.54 -13.14
C HIS A 42 -0.77 -0.89 -13.80
N LEU A 43 -1.94 -0.93 -13.17
CA LEU A 43 -3.15 -0.26 -13.64
C LEU A 43 -3.00 1.28 -13.68
N ALA A 44 -2.35 1.86 -12.66
CA ALA A 44 -2.12 3.30 -12.59
C ALA A 44 -1.24 3.82 -13.75
N ILE A 45 -0.29 3.01 -14.22
CA ILE A 45 0.58 3.36 -15.36
C ILE A 45 -0.24 3.46 -16.65
N ILE A 46 -1.17 2.53 -16.87
CA ILE A 46 -2.06 2.55 -18.05
C ILE A 46 -3.01 3.74 -17.98
N TYR A 47 -3.54 4.03 -16.79
CA TYR A 47 -4.44 5.16 -16.56
C TYR A 47 -3.74 6.53 -16.73
N GLY A 48 -2.45 6.61 -16.40
CA GLY A 48 -1.64 7.83 -16.56
C GLY A 48 -1.67 8.39 -17.98
N SER A 49 -1.76 7.52 -18.99
CA SER A 49 -1.87 7.93 -20.40
C SER A 49 -3.19 8.62 -20.75
N TYR A 50 -4.28 8.28 -20.05
CA TYR A 50 -5.60 8.91 -20.26
C TYR A 50 -5.71 10.30 -19.61
N LEU A 51 -4.78 10.63 -18.73
CA LEU A 51 -4.77 11.88 -17.99
C LEU A 51 -4.25 13.07 -18.83
N TRP A 52 -3.65 12.80 -19.99
CA TRP A 52 -3.18 13.80 -20.97
C TRP A 52 -3.97 13.74 -22.30
N PRO A 53 -5.25 14.16 -22.33
CA PRO A 53 -5.96 14.33 -23.60
C PRO A 53 -5.37 15.52 -24.37
N SER A 54 -5.03 15.30 -25.64
CA SER A 54 -4.45 16.29 -26.59
C SER A 54 -5.29 17.57 -26.77
N THR A 55 -6.56 17.53 -26.36
CA THR A 55 -7.53 18.64 -26.45
C THR A 55 -7.26 19.81 -25.49
N ASN A 56 -6.41 19.67 -24.45
CA ASN A 56 -6.20 20.67 -23.39
C ASN A 56 -4.80 21.32 -23.38
N ALA A 57 -4.27 21.71 -24.54
CA ALA A 57 -3.09 22.58 -24.61
C ALA A 57 -3.48 24.03 -24.24
N PRO A 58 -2.71 24.78 -23.41
CA PRO A 58 -1.29 24.60 -23.08
C PRO A 58 -0.98 24.29 -21.59
N GLN A 59 -1.97 24.19 -20.71
CA GLN A 59 -1.71 24.13 -19.26
C GLN A 59 -1.75 22.73 -18.63
N HIS A 60 -2.23 21.69 -19.34
CA HIS A 60 -2.29 20.28 -18.86
C HIS A 60 -2.68 20.14 -17.37
N LEU A 61 -3.61 20.98 -16.92
CA LEU A 61 -3.97 21.13 -15.50
C LEU A 61 -4.53 19.83 -14.92
N VAL A 62 -5.21 19.02 -15.73
CA VAL A 62 -5.80 17.75 -15.30
C VAL A 62 -4.72 16.77 -14.82
N GLY A 63 -3.61 16.67 -15.55
CA GLY A 63 -2.46 15.84 -15.20
C GLY A 63 -1.84 16.22 -13.85
N PHE A 64 -1.54 17.51 -13.69
CA PHE A 64 -0.95 18.02 -12.46
C PHE A 64 -1.91 18.00 -11.28
N ALA A 65 -3.19 18.35 -11.50
CA ALA A 65 -4.22 18.39 -10.45
C ALA A 65 -4.51 17.00 -9.88
N THR A 66 -4.59 15.97 -10.72
CA THR A 66 -4.82 14.60 -10.23
C THR A 66 -3.61 14.07 -9.46
N LEU A 67 -2.39 14.41 -9.88
CA LEU A 67 -1.19 14.01 -9.15
C LEU A 67 -1.08 14.72 -7.79
N THR A 68 -1.32 16.03 -7.72
CA THR A 68 -1.35 16.76 -6.44
C THR A 68 -2.53 16.34 -5.57
N ALA A 69 -3.70 16.03 -6.13
CA ALA A 69 -4.83 15.49 -5.39
C ALA A 69 -4.51 14.11 -4.79
N THR A 70 -3.85 13.23 -5.54
CA THR A 70 -3.49 11.88 -5.07
C THR A 70 -2.40 11.94 -4.00
N CYS A 71 -1.39 12.81 -4.20
CA CYS A 71 -0.35 13.06 -3.21
C CYS A 71 -0.93 13.69 -1.93
N GLY A 72 -1.83 14.67 -2.08
CA GLY A 72 -2.56 15.30 -0.98
C GLY A 72 -3.42 14.30 -0.21
N PHE A 73 -4.14 13.42 -0.92
CA PHE A 73 -4.91 12.35 -0.31
C PHE A 73 -4.01 11.36 0.47
N GLY A 74 -2.84 11.03 -0.09
CA GLY A 74 -1.82 10.23 0.61
C GLY A 74 -1.31 10.90 1.88
N CYS A 75 -1.03 12.20 1.85
CA CYS A 75 -0.64 12.97 3.03
C CYS A 75 -1.75 13.00 4.10
N VAL A 76 -3.01 13.17 3.68
CA VAL A 76 -4.16 13.13 4.59
C VAL A 76 -4.27 11.76 5.25
N ILE A 77 -4.17 10.67 4.49
CA ILE A 77 -4.19 9.30 5.06
C ILE A 77 -3.02 9.11 6.03
N ALA A 78 -1.81 9.57 5.71
CA ALA A 78 -0.64 9.44 6.57
C ALA A 78 -0.79 10.22 7.90
N ILE A 79 -1.52 11.32 7.91
CA ILE A 79 -1.84 12.10 9.13
C ILE A 79 -3.00 11.45 9.89
N VAL A 80 -4.00 10.93 9.19
CA VAL A 80 -5.20 10.32 9.78
C VAL A 80 -4.90 8.95 10.37
N ALA A 81 -4.01 8.14 9.78
CA ALA A 81 -3.65 6.82 10.27
C ALA A 81 -3.17 6.81 11.74
N PRO A 82 -2.16 7.61 12.16
CA PRO A 82 -1.73 7.66 13.55
C PRO A 82 -2.78 8.25 14.49
N TRP A 83 -3.68 9.11 13.99
CA TRP A 83 -4.82 9.61 14.76
C TRP A 83 -5.89 8.53 14.96
N TYR A 84 -6.15 7.73 13.93
CA TYR A 84 -7.08 6.60 13.93
C TYR A 84 -6.59 5.44 14.81
N PHE A 85 -5.29 5.12 14.75
CA PHE A 85 -4.66 4.14 15.65
C PHE A 85 -4.65 4.59 17.13
N LYS A 86 -4.83 5.87 17.41
CA LYS A 86 -5.05 6.37 18.79
C LYS A 86 -6.50 6.29 19.25
N LEU A 87 -7.47 6.26 18.33
CA LEU A 87 -8.90 6.14 18.65
C LEU A 87 -9.34 4.68 18.85
N LEU A 88 -8.64 3.72 18.26
CA LEU A 88 -8.92 2.30 18.46
C LEU A 88 -8.25 1.78 19.74
N PRO A 89 -8.99 1.11 20.65
CA PRO A 89 -8.37 0.36 21.73
C PRO A 89 -7.43 -0.70 21.14
N LYS A 90 -6.26 -0.79 21.76
CA LYS A 90 -5.11 -1.61 21.39
C LYS A 90 -5.39 -3.09 21.71
N GLU A 91 -6.44 -3.65 21.14
CA GLU A 91 -6.74 -5.07 21.28
C GLU A 91 -6.18 -5.83 20.07
N PRO A 92 -5.47 -6.96 20.26
CA PRO A 92 -5.13 -7.88 19.19
C PRO A 92 -6.42 -8.52 18.68
N VAL A 93 -7.07 -7.83 17.73
CA VAL A 93 -8.33 -8.24 17.12
C VAL A 93 -8.01 -9.36 16.13
N THR A 94 -8.09 -10.61 16.61
CA THR A 94 -8.84 -11.73 15.98
C THR A 94 -8.31 -13.05 16.54
N LYS A 95 -9.21 -13.93 16.99
CA LYS A 95 -8.85 -15.27 17.51
C LYS A 95 -8.01 -16.10 16.52
N ALA A 96 -8.26 -15.92 15.23
CA ALA A 96 -7.49 -16.53 14.14
C ALA A 96 -5.99 -16.17 14.17
N GLU A 97 -5.60 -14.97 14.61
CA GLU A 97 -4.17 -14.63 14.70
C GLU A 97 -3.48 -15.35 15.87
N ARG A 98 -4.18 -15.55 16.99
CA ARG A 98 -3.63 -16.30 18.14
C ARG A 98 -3.43 -17.78 17.82
N GLU A 99 -4.37 -18.37 17.09
CA GLU A 99 -4.28 -19.78 16.69
C GLU A 99 -3.18 -20.02 15.66
N LEU A 100 -2.98 -19.11 14.70
CA LEU A 100 -1.90 -19.22 13.71
C LEU A 100 -0.51 -19.04 14.35
N VAL A 101 -0.37 -18.12 15.31
CA VAL A 101 0.89 -17.97 16.08
C VAL A 101 1.19 -19.23 16.89
N ALA A 102 0.18 -19.84 17.53
CA ALA A 102 0.36 -21.09 18.28
C ALA A 102 0.74 -22.28 17.39
N LEU A 103 0.17 -22.38 16.18
CA LEU A 103 0.53 -23.41 15.20
C LEU A 103 1.96 -23.22 14.67
N GLN A 104 2.39 -21.98 14.42
CA GLN A 104 3.77 -21.70 13.99
C GLN A 104 4.79 -22.00 15.08
N GLN A 105 4.49 -21.72 16.35
CA GLN A 105 5.35 -22.13 17.47
C GLN A 105 5.46 -23.66 17.56
N GLN A 106 4.37 -24.39 17.31
CA GLN A 106 4.40 -25.85 17.23
C GLN A 106 5.22 -26.39 16.05
N ASP A 107 5.12 -25.80 14.86
CA ASP A 107 5.92 -26.22 13.70
C ASP A 107 7.42 -25.90 13.89
N GLN A 108 7.76 -24.77 14.50
CA GLN A 108 9.15 -24.45 14.87
C GLN A 108 9.71 -25.47 15.86
N GLN A 109 8.96 -25.78 16.92
CA GLN A 109 9.39 -26.77 17.93
C GLN A 109 9.51 -28.19 17.34
N ARG A 110 8.70 -28.56 16.34
CA ARG A 110 8.79 -29.85 15.65
C ARG A 110 9.98 -29.93 14.69
N GLN A 111 10.47 -28.79 14.17
CA GLN A 111 11.67 -28.76 13.33
C GLN A 111 12.97 -28.82 14.14
N GLU A 112 12.93 -28.47 15.43
CA GLU A 112 14.09 -28.47 16.33
C GLU A 112 14.26 -29.78 17.13
N SER A 113 13.25 -30.67 17.14
CA SER A 113 13.25 -31.98 17.83
C SER A 113 13.59 -33.14 16.90
#